data_AF-A0AAQ4QV46-F1
#
_entry.id   AF-A0AAQ4QV46-F1
#
_cell.length_a   1.000
_cell.length_b   1.000
_cell.length_c   1.000
_cell.angle_alpha   90.00
_cell.angle_beta   90.00
_cell.angle_gamma   90.00
#
_symmetry.space_group_name_H-M   'P 1'
#
loop_
_entity.id
_entity.type
_entity.pdbx_description
1 polymer ?
#
loop_
_entity_poly.entity_id
_entity_poly.type
_entity_poly.pdbx_seq_one_letter_code
_entity_poly.pdbx_strand_id
1 'polypeptide(L)'
;MESDCDTPTSPEPLQEDELFILHNKSVQYKVLEFIGEGGFGKVAKCVNMNTNENTAIKILKDVNNYAKEVKMLEKLRTLDPEKNNLVRFMDSFIVDDKSCIAFECLDRSLLDLMVQREERYTLNEIRPITRQLLVALNALKGIGLLHADLKLDNVMLVNHQDEPFRVKLIDFGLWCSWVNFTSS
;
A
#
# COMPACT_ATOMS: atom_id res chain seq x y z
N MET A 1 -52.14 -5.19 18.16
CA MET A 1 -51.45 -6.13 17.26
C MET A 1 -50.39 -5.30 16.57
N GLU A 2 -49.15 -5.48 17.03
CA GLU A 2 -48.00 -4.62 16.76
C GLU A 2 -47.60 -4.65 15.29
N SER A 3 -47.17 -3.49 14.80
CA SER A 3 -46.58 -3.28 13.49
C SER A 3 -45.08 -3.59 13.57
N ASP A 4 -44.64 -4.65 12.92
CA ASP A 4 -43.21 -4.96 12.77
C ASP A 4 -42.59 -3.96 11.78
N CYS A 5 -41.80 -3.02 12.31
CA CYS A 5 -40.86 -2.23 11.52
C CYS A 5 -39.68 -3.12 11.15
N ASP A 6 -39.56 -3.46 9.87
CA ASP A 6 -38.31 -3.98 9.28
C ASP A 6 -37.16 -3.01 9.61
N THR A 7 -36.31 -3.44 10.53
CA THR A 7 -35.03 -2.78 10.79
C THR A 7 -34.07 -3.18 9.67
N PRO A 8 -33.33 -2.25 9.05
CA PRO A 8 -32.31 -2.61 8.08
C PRO A 8 -31.25 -3.44 8.79
N THR A 9 -31.12 -4.70 8.39
CA THR A 9 -30.05 -5.59 8.84
C THR A 9 -28.72 -4.91 8.53
N SER A 10 -27.97 -4.57 9.58
CA SER A 10 -26.58 -4.14 9.47
C SER A 10 -25.80 -5.18 8.66
N PRO A 11 -24.89 -4.80 7.75
CA PRO A 11 -24.09 -5.79 7.04
C PRO A 11 -23.35 -6.65 8.05
N GLU A 12 -23.57 -7.97 7.99
CA GLU A 12 -22.89 -8.93 8.85
C GLU A 12 -21.37 -8.76 8.71
N PRO A 13 -20.60 -8.81 9.81
CA PRO A 13 -19.15 -8.88 9.73
C PRO A 13 -18.76 -10.15 8.97
N LEU A 14 -17.96 -9.98 7.91
CA LEU A 14 -17.40 -11.10 7.14
C LEU A 14 -16.62 -12.02 8.10
N GLN A 15 -17.06 -13.28 8.24
CA GLN A 15 -16.45 -14.27 9.11
C GLN A 15 -14.96 -14.50 8.76
N GLU A 16 -14.10 -14.47 9.79
CA GLU A 16 -12.64 -14.47 9.73
C GLU A 16 -11.97 -15.82 9.37
N ASP A 17 -12.73 -16.89 9.08
CA ASP A 17 -12.17 -18.26 9.00
C ASP A 17 -12.06 -18.87 7.58
N GLU A 18 -12.44 -18.16 6.52
CA GLU A 18 -12.16 -18.64 5.17
C GLU A 18 -10.80 -18.14 4.69
N LEU A 19 -9.85 -19.06 4.63
CA LEU A 19 -8.58 -18.86 3.96
C LEU A 19 -8.81 -18.61 2.46
N PHE A 20 -9.00 -17.34 2.07
CA PHE A 20 -9.25 -16.97 0.68
C PHE A 20 -7.99 -17.18 -0.17
N ILE A 21 -8.14 -17.89 -1.29
CA ILE A 21 -7.11 -17.97 -2.33
C ILE A 21 -7.49 -16.97 -3.42
N LEU A 22 -6.63 -15.97 -3.64
CA LEU A 22 -6.77 -15.08 -4.78
C LEU A 22 -6.05 -15.70 -5.98
N HIS A 23 -6.81 -15.99 -7.02
CA HIS A 23 -6.30 -16.58 -8.26
C HIS A 23 -5.97 -15.49 -9.27
N ASN A 24 -4.70 -15.34 -9.59
CA ASN A 24 -4.24 -14.69 -10.81
C ASN A 24 -3.82 -15.78 -11.80
N LYS A 25 -3.98 -15.56 -13.11
CA LYS A 25 -3.86 -16.55 -14.20
C LYS A 25 -2.79 -17.64 -14.02
N SER A 26 -1.63 -17.32 -13.44
CA SER A 26 -0.54 -18.27 -13.18
C SER A 26 -0.04 -18.29 -11.73
N VAL A 27 -0.63 -17.51 -10.82
CA VAL A 27 -0.17 -17.33 -9.43
C VAL A 27 -1.35 -17.42 -8.47
N GLN A 28 -1.20 -18.24 -7.43
CA GLN A 28 -2.16 -18.31 -6.34
C GLN A 28 -1.61 -17.56 -5.13
N TYR A 29 -2.43 -16.70 -4.53
CA TYR A 29 -2.09 -15.99 -3.31
C TYR A 29 -2.98 -16.48 -2.18
N LYS A 30 -2.38 -17.08 -1.15
CA LYS A 30 -3.08 -17.46 0.07
C LYS A 30 -3.14 -16.26 1.00
N VAL A 31 -4.34 -15.75 1.29
CA VAL A 31 -4.55 -14.68 2.27
C VAL A 31 -4.20 -15.21 3.66
N LEU A 32 -3.35 -14.49 4.41
CA LEU A 32 -3.00 -14.83 5.79
C LEU A 32 -3.80 -14.00 6.79
N GLU A 33 -3.79 -12.68 6.61
CA GLU A 33 -4.39 -11.71 7.52
C GLU A 33 -4.65 -10.39 6.79
N PHE A 34 -5.60 -9.60 7.27
CA PHE A 34 -5.79 -8.22 6.81
C PHE A 34 -4.94 -7.27 7.66
N ILE A 35 -4.08 -6.50 7.00
CA ILE A 35 -3.08 -5.63 7.64
C ILE A 35 -3.41 -4.14 7.52
N GLY A 36 -4.47 -3.78 6.80
CA GLY A 36 -4.91 -2.39 6.69
C GLY A 36 -6.28 -2.24 6.06
N GLU A 37 -7.00 -1.20 6.46
CA GLU A 37 -8.26 -0.80 5.83
C GLU A 37 -8.33 0.73 5.76
N GLY A 38 -8.81 1.26 4.63
CA GLY A 38 -9.01 2.69 4.44
C GLY A 38 -10.04 3.02 3.38
N GLY A 39 -10.03 4.29 2.96
CA GLY A 39 -10.94 4.81 1.93
C GLY A 39 -10.79 4.12 0.56
N PHE A 40 -9.57 3.66 0.23
CA PHE A 40 -9.29 3.03 -1.06
C PHE A 40 -9.60 1.53 -1.10
N GLY A 41 -9.73 0.86 0.05
CA GLY A 41 -9.80 -0.58 0.08
C GLY A 41 -9.32 -1.23 1.36
N LYS A 42 -9.12 -2.54 1.27
CA LYS A 42 -8.46 -3.36 2.30
C LYS A 42 -7.12 -3.85 1.78
N VAL A 43 -6.15 -4.02 2.65
CA VAL A 43 -4.84 -4.61 2.33
C VAL A 43 -4.70 -5.91 3.09
N ALA A 44 -4.46 -6.98 2.35
CA ALA A 44 -4.21 -8.31 2.90
C ALA A 44 -2.72 -8.65 2.78
N LYS A 45 -2.15 -9.25 3.81
CA LYS A 45 -0.89 -9.97 3.71
C LYS A 45 -1.20 -11.37 3.17
N CYS A 46 -0.44 -11.78 2.17
CA CYS A 46 -0.64 -13.03 1.48
C CYS A 46 0.69 -13.74 1.26
N VAL A 47 0.64 -15.05 1.00
CA VAL A 47 1.78 -15.82 0.51
C VAL A 47 1.55 -16.14 -0.96
N ASN A 48 2.51 -15.78 -1.81
CA ASN A 48 2.55 -16.28 -3.18
C ASN A 48 2.92 -17.77 -3.14
N MET A 49 1.98 -18.63 -3.51
CA MET A 49 2.12 -20.09 -3.41
C MET A 49 3.15 -20.67 -4.37
N ASN A 50 3.57 -19.93 -5.39
CA ASN A 50 4.60 -20.38 -6.33
C ASN A 50 6.01 -20.13 -5.79
N THR A 51 6.22 -19.01 -5.07
CA THR A 51 7.54 -18.59 -4.58
C THR A 51 7.72 -18.75 -3.07
N ASN A 52 6.62 -18.98 -2.33
CA ASN A 52 6.54 -18.90 -0.86
C ASN A 52 6.97 -17.55 -0.27
N GLU A 53 6.92 -16.48 -1.06
CA GLU A 53 7.23 -15.12 -0.60
C GLU A 53 5.98 -14.38 -0.12
N ASN A 54 6.14 -13.54 0.91
CA ASN A 54 5.08 -12.66 1.39
C ASN A 54 4.81 -11.54 0.38
N THR A 55 3.53 -11.24 0.16
CA THR A 55 3.02 -10.21 -0.74
C THR A 55 1.94 -9.40 -0.02
N ALA A 56 1.89 -8.09 -0.23
CA ALA A 56 0.77 -7.27 0.21
C ALA A 56 -0.20 -7.06 -0.96
N ILE A 57 -1.47 -7.39 -0.79
CA ILE A 57 -2.51 -7.27 -1.82
C ILE A 57 -3.54 -6.23 -1.40
N LYS A 58 -3.58 -5.12 -2.12
CA LYS A 58 -4.60 -4.06 -1.98
C LYS A 58 -5.83 -4.45 -2.80
N ILE A 59 -6.95 -4.64 -2.13
CA ILE A 59 -8.27 -4.94 -2.69
C ILE A 59 -9.08 -3.64 -2.71
N LEU A 60 -9.31 -3.10 -3.90
CA LEU A 60 -9.96 -1.80 -4.06
C LEU A 60 -11.47 -1.87 -3.86
N LYS A 61 -12.03 -0.84 -3.22
CA LYS A 61 -13.48 -0.65 -3.07
C LYS A 61 -14.14 -0.12 -4.35
N ASP A 62 -13.45 0.74 -5.09
CA ASP A 62 -13.96 1.39 -6.31
C ASP A 62 -13.15 0.96 -7.54
N VAL A 63 -13.82 0.25 -8.45
CA VAL A 63 -13.24 -0.26 -9.71
C VAL A 63 -12.80 0.89 -10.64
N ASN A 64 -13.41 2.08 -10.53
CA ASN A 64 -13.02 3.22 -11.36
C ASN A 64 -11.59 3.72 -11.03
N ASN A 65 -11.16 3.56 -9.78
CA ASN A 65 -9.82 3.94 -9.36
C ASN A 65 -8.75 2.92 -9.81
N TYR A 66 -9.14 1.67 -10.08
CA TYR A 66 -8.21 0.60 -10.46
C TYR A 66 -7.38 0.96 -11.70
N ALA A 67 -8.03 1.29 -12.81
CA ALA A 67 -7.32 1.59 -14.06
C ALA A 67 -6.40 2.82 -13.93
N LYS A 68 -6.83 3.83 -13.15
CA LYS A 68 -6.04 5.04 -12.90
C LYS A 68 -4.81 4.75 -12.04
N GLU A 69 -4.97 3.98 -10.98
CA GLU A 69 -3.88 3.60 -10.08
C GLU A 69 -2.87 2.71 -10.80
N VAL A 70 -3.33 1.64 -11.47
CA VAL A 70 -2.48 0.74 -12.25
C VAL A 70 -1.69 1.50 -13.32
N LYS A 71 -2.34 2.39 -14.09
CA LYS A 71 -1.64 3.20 -15.11
C LYS A 71 -0.48 4.01 -14.54
N MET A 72 -0.59 4.49 -13.31
CA MET A 72 0.48 5.22 -12.64
C MET A 72 1.54 4.29 -12.06
N LEU A 73 1.14 3.18 -11.44
CA LEU A 73 2.08 2.16 -10.97
C LEU A 73 2.94 1.60 -12.12
N GLU A 74 2.38 1.47 -13.34
CA GLU A 74 3.14 1.13 -14.55
C GLU A 74 4.17 2.21 -14.93
N LYS A 75 3.91 3.50 -14.66
CA LYS A 75 4.94 4.54 -14.81
C LYS A 75 6.01 4.41 -13.73
N LEU A 76 5.64 4.06 -12.50
CA LEU A 76 6.61 3.85 -11.41
C LEU A 76 7.57 2.69 -11.70
N ARG A 77 7.16 1.67 -12.47
CA ARG A 77 8.05 0.57 -12.89
C ARG A 77 9.27 1.02 -13.70
N THR A 78 9.26 2.24 -14.26
CA THR A 78 10.45 2.81 -14.92
C THR A 78 11.55 3.20 -13.94
N LEU A 79 11.23 3.28 -12.64
CA LEU A 79 12.15 3.57 -11.56
C LEU A 79 12.54 2.27 -10.85
N ASP A 80 13.81 2.17 -10.45
CA ASP A 80 14.30 1.10 -9.59
C ASP A 80 13.74 1.29 -8.17
N PRO A 81 12.88 0.39 -7.64
CA PRO A 81 12.23 0.57 -6.35
C PRO A 81 13.22 0.58 -5.18
N GLU A 82 14.31 -0.19 -5.28
CA GLU A 82 15.32 -0.29 -4.22
C GLU A 82 16.16 0.98 -4.15
N LYS A 83 16.59 1.49 -5.31
CA LYS A 83 17.39 2.73 -5.36
C LYS A 83 16.59 3.97 -5.02
N ASN A 84 15.28 3.95 -5.29
CA ASN A 84 14.42 5.12 -5.13
C ASN A 84 13.55 5.08 -3.87
N ASN A 85 13.65 4.05 -3.02
CA ASN A 85 12.84 3.91 -1.80
C ASN A 85 11.33 3.97 -2.10
N LEU A 86 10.90 3.30 -3.16
CA LEU A 86 9.51 3.20 -3.57
C LEU A 86 9.07 1.75 -3.42
N VAL A 87 7.82 1.52 -3.01
CA VAL A 87 7.27 0.16 -2.98
C VAL A 87 7.25 -0.46 -4.37
N ARG A 88 7.66 -1.72 -4.45
CA ARG A 88 7.67 -2.51 -5.67
C ARG A 88 6.27 -2.98 -6.00
N PHE A 89 5.70 -2.39 -7.05
CA PHE A 89 4.50 -2.90 -7.71
C PHE A 89 4.81 -4.20 -8.45
N MET A 90 4.17 -5.29 -8.04
CA MET A 90 4.40 -6.63 -8.60
C MET A 90 3.44 -6.92 -9.75
N ASP A 91 2.13 -6.84 -9.50
CA ASP A 91 1.11 -7.19 -10.50
C ASP A 91 -0.27 -6.60 -10.16
N SER A 92 -1.18 -6.58 -11.12
CA SER A 92 -2.58 -6.19 -10.93
C SER A 92 -3.51 -7.17 -11.63
N PHE A 93 -4.59 -7.57 -10.97
CA PHE A 93 -5.54 -8.53 -11.50
C PHE A 93 -6.95 -8.30 -10.95
N ILE A 94 -7.95 -8.96 -11.54
CA ILE A 94 -9.33 -8.97 -11.07
C ILE A 94 -9.70 -10.40 -10.72
N VAL A 95 -10.26 -10.61 -9.53
CA VAL A 95 -10.74 -11.91 -9.04
C VAL A 95 -12.08 -11.71 -8.36
N ASP A 96 -13.09 -12.48 -8.74
CA ASP A 96 -14.47 -12.38 -8.22
C ASP A 96 -14.98 -10.92 -8.17
N ASP A 97 -14.82 -10.20 -9.28
CA ASP A 97 -15.16 -8.77 -9.46
C ASP A 97 -14.42 -7.79 -8.53
N LYS A 98 -13.44 -8.26 -7.76
CA LYS A 98 -12.57 -7.43 -6.92
C LYS A 98 -11.32 -7.06 -7.68
N SER A 99 -11.04 -5.76 -7.73
CA SER A 99 -9.82 -5.21 -8.31
C SER A 99 -8.67 -5.30 -7.30
N CYS A 100 -7.62 -6.04 -7.65
CA CYS A 100 -6.49 -6.34 -6.78
C CYS A 100 -5.17 -5.80 -7.35
N ILE A 101 -4.36 -5.24 -6.47
CA ILE A 101 -3.01 -4.74 -6.78
C ILE A 101 -2.03 -5.37 -5.79
N ALA A 102 -1.04 -6.11 -6.31
CA ALA A 102 -0.03 -6.81 -5.55
C ALA A 102 1.27 -5.99 -5.46
N PHE A 103 1.81 -5.93 -4.25
CA PHE A 103 3.05 -5.25 -3.89
C PHE A 103 3.95 -6.20 -3.09
N GLU A 104 5.24 -5.87 -3.01
CA GLU A 104 6.10 -6.49 -2.00
C GLU A 104 5.49 -6.29 -0.59
N CYS A 105 5.63 -7.29 0.28
CA CYS A 105 5.26 -7.13 1.68
C CYS A 105 6.35 -6.38 2.42
N LEU A 106 5.97 -5.32 3.13
CA LEU A 106 6.84 -4.55 4.01
C LEU A 106 6.52 -4.87 5.48
N ASP A 107 7.29 -4.29 6.39
CA ASP A 107 7.11 -4.41 7.83
C ASP A 107 5.98 -3.47 8.29
N ARG A 108 6.16 -2.71 9.36
CA ARG A 108 5.20 -1.72 9.86
C ARG A 108 5.45 -0.30 9.35
N SER A 109 4.45 0.57 9.48
CA SER A 109 4.58 1.99 9.13
C SER A 109 5.46 2.75 10.13
N LEU A 110 5.94 3.93 9.74
CA LEU A 110 6.60 4.84 10.68
C LEU A 110 5.65 5.34 11.77
N LEU A 111 4.35 5.43 11.48
CA LEU A 111 3.37 5.78 12.51
C LEU A 111 3.32 4.69 13.59
N ASP A 112 3.25 3.42 13.20
CA ASP A 112 3.26 2.29 14.15
C ASP A 112 4.54 2.27 14.99
N LEU A 113 5.68 2.51 14.34
CA LEU A 113 6.97 2.63 15.03
C LEU A 113 6.96 3.78 16.04
N MET A 114 6.34 4.92 15.70
CA MET A 114 6.25 6.07 16.59
C MET A 114 5.33 5.84 17.79
N VAL A 115 4.19 5.18 17.60
CA VAL A 115 3.22 4.93 18.68
C VAL A 115 3.75 3.93 19.71
N GLN A 116 4.64 3.02 19.30
CA GLN A 116 5.22 2.02 20.20
C GLN A 116 6.36 2.55 21.10
N ARG A 117 6.79 3.79 20.91
CA ARG A 117 7.92 4.38 21.64
C ARG A 117 7.47 5.66 22.35
N GLU A 118 7.64 5.70 23.66
CA GLU A 118 7.36 6.91 24.45
C GLU A 118 8.44 8.00 24.27
N GLU A 119 9.68 7.58 24.06
CA GLU A 119 10.80 8.49 23.84
C GLU A 119 10.77 9.13 22.44
N ARG A 120 11.27 10.36 22.37
CA ARG A 120 11.45 11.06 21.09
C ARG A 120 12.59 10.44 20.30
N TYR A 121 12.38 10.32 18.99
CA TYR A 121 13.43 9.96 18.04
C TYR A 121 14.51 11.04 18.00
N THR A 122 15.76 10.61 18.00
CA THR A 122 16.93 11.45 17.84
C THR A 122 17.13 11.86 16.39
N LEU A 123 17.88 12.94 16.14
CA LEU A 123 18.24 13.36 14.78
C LEU A 123 19.03 12.28 14.02
N ASN A 124 19.74 11.40 14.71
CA ASN A 124 20.49 10.32 14.07
C ASN A 124 19.56 9.23 13.52
N GLU A 125 18.39 9.04 14.11
CA GLU A 125 17.36 8.11 13.64
C GLU A 125 16.48 8.75 12.55
N ILE A 126 16.17 10.04 12.69
CA ILE A 126 15.33 10.78 11.73
C ILE A 126 16.06 11.03 10.40
N ARG A 127 17.34 11.42 10.46
CA ARG A 127 18.14 11.79 9.28
C ARG A 127 18.17 10.72 8.16
N PRO A 128 18.42 9.42 8.42
CA PRO A 128 18.42 8.40 7.36
C PRO A 128 17.03 8.24 6.71
N ILE A 129 15.95 8.35 7.48
CA ILE A 129 14.57 8.28 6.95
C ILE A 129 14.32 9.46 6.01
N THR A 130 14.60 10.68 6.46
CA THR A 130 14.36 11.89 5.66
C THR A 130 15.16 11.87 4.36
N ARG A 131 16.41 11.39 4.38
CA ARG A 131 17.23 11.23 3.17
C ARG A 131 16.58 10.28 2.16
N GLN A 132 16.09 9.13 2.61
CA GLN A 132 15.43 8.15 1.75
C GLN A 132 14.12 8.71 1.15
N LEU A 133 13.33 9.43 1.95
CA LEU A 133 12.12 10.10 1.48
C LEU A 133 12.42 11.17 0.43
N LEU A 134 13.48 11.96 0.60
CA LEU A 134 13.90 12.95 -0.40
C LEU A 134 14.32 12.28 -1.71
N VAL A 135 14.99 11.13 -1.65
CA VAL A 135 15.32 10.33 -2.84
C VAL A 135 14.05 9.86 -3.55
N ALA A 136 13.06 9.33 -2.82
CA ALA A 136 11.77 8.90 -3.38
C ALA A 136 11.03 10.06 -4.06
N LEU A 137 10.90 11.19 -3.37
CA LEU A 137 10.21 12.38 -3.89
C LEU A 137 10.92 12.96 -5.12
N ASN A 138 12.25 12.95 -5.14
CA ASN A 138 13.03 13.39 -6.30
C ASN A 138 12.82 12.45 -7.50
N ALA A 139 12.74 11.14 -7.28
CA ALA A 139 12.45 10.16 -8.32
C ALA A 139 11.05 10.37 -8.92
N LEU A 140 10.04 10.58 -8.09
CA LEU A 140 8.66 10.89 -8.54
C LEU A 140 8.62 12.18 -9.38
N LYS A 141 9.31 13.23 -8.93
CA LYS A 141 9.45 14.48 -9.69
C LYS A 141 10.06 14.23 -11.07
N GLY A 142 11.08 13.38 -11.16
CA GLY A 142 11.76 13.03 -12.41
C GLY A 142 10.83 12.42 -13.48
N ILE A 143 9.74 11.79 -13.07
CA ILE A 143 8.72 11.21 -13.96
C ILE A 143 7.41 12.03 -13.99
N GLY A 144 7.43 13.25 -13.44
CA GLY A 144 6.28 14.16 -13.45
C GLY A 144 5.11 13.69 -12.59
N LEU A 145 5.38 13.02 -11.48
CA LEU A 145 4.36 12.55 -10.54
C LEU A 145 4.49 13.25 -9.18
N LEU A 146 3.35 13.54 -8.57
CA LEU A 146 3.24 14.02 -7.20
C LEU A 146 2.42 13.01 -6.39
N HIS A 147 2.91 12.64 -5.21
CA HIS A 147 2.25 11.65 -4.36
C HIS A 147 0.93 12.14 -3.77
N ALA A 148 0.85 13.43 -3.41
CA ALA A 148 -0.32 14.14 -2.85
C ALA A 148 -0.86 13.65 -1.49
N ASP A 149 -0.30 12.61 -0.89
CA ASP A 149 -0.72 12.06 0.42
C ASP A 149 0.48 11.59 1.25
N LEU A 150 1.49 12.44 1.40
CA LEU A 150 2.67 12.09 2.20
C LEU A 150 2.35 12.25 3.70
N LYS A 151 2.28 11.11 4.39
CA LYS A 151 2.06 11.00 5.85
C LYS A 151 2.83 9.81 6.40
N LEU A 152 2.95 9.71 7.73
CA LEU A 152 3.74 8.66 8.39
C LEU A 152 3.20 7.25 8.12
N ASP A 153 1.89 7.11 7.97
CA ASP A 153 1.21 5.86 7.59
C ASP A 153 1.67 5.35 6.21
N ASN A 154 2.03 6.28 5.31
CA ASN A 154 2.43 5.96 3.94
C ASN A 154 3.95 5.78 3.80
N VAL A 155 4.68 5.70 4.91
CA VAL A 155 6.11 5.40 4.92
C VAL A 155 6.32 4.13 5.74
N MET A 156 6.73 3.06 5.08
CA MET A 156 6.87 1.74 5.69
C MET A 156 8.33 1.34 5.83
N LEU A 157 8.65 0.61 6.89
CA LEU A 157 9.96 -0.01 7.08
C LEU A 157 10.07 -1.24 6.18
N VAL A 158 11.25 -1.47 5.62
CA VAL A 158 11.50 -2.66 4.79
C VAL A 158 11.62 -3.90 5.68
N ASN A 159 12.54 -3.86 6.63
CA ASN A 159 12.74 -4.87 7.66
C ASN A 159 13.43 -4.18 8.84
N HIS A 160 12.66 -3.81 9.88
CA HIS A 160 13.22 -3.02 10.97
C HIS A 160 14.28 -3.77 11.79
N GLN A 161 14.18 -5.10 11.83
CA GLN A 161 15.05 -5.96 12.62
C GLN A 161 16.46 -6.06 12.01
N ASP A 162 16.55 -6.25 10.70
CA ASP A 162 17.82 -6.46 9.99
C ASP A 162 18.36 -5.17 9.34
N GLU A 163 17.47 -4.24 8.99
CA GLU A 163 17.79 -2.98 8.31
C GLU A 163 17.12 -1.78 9.00
N PRO A 164 17.60 -1.38 10.19
CA PRO A 164 16.99 -0.29 10.95
C PRO A 164 16.84 0.99 10.13
N PHE A 165 15.63 1.54 10.13
CA PHE A 165 15.26 2.78 9.43
C PHE A 165 15.40 2.75 7.91
N ARG A 166 15.53 1.58 7.29
CA ARG A 166 15.33 1.45 5.85
C ARG A 166 13.85 1.54 5.53
N VAL A 167 13.47 2.49 4.68
CA VAL A 167 12.06 2.84 4.44
C VAL A 167 11.73 2.84 2.95
N LYS A 168 10.45 2.61 2.65
CA LYS A 168 9.85 2.81 1.33
C LYS A 168 8.58 3.62 1.43
N LEU A 169 8.36 4.47 0.43
CA LEU A 169 7.12 5.22 0.24
C LEU A 169 6.07 4.33 -0.45
N ILE A 170 4.87 4.29 0.11
CA ILE A 170 3.74 3.45 -0.33
C ILE A 170 2.50 4.29 -0.63
N ASP A 171 1.44 3.62 -1.10
CA ASP A 171 0.09 4.13 -1.32
C ASP A 171 0.00 5.42 -2.14
N PHE A 172 -0.06 5.22 -3.45
CA PHE A 172 -0.18 6.33 -4.38
C PHE A 172 -1.62 6.57 -4.83
N GLY A 173 -2.66 6.11 -4.12
CA GLY A 173 -4.06 6.22 -4.58
C GLY A 173 -4.54 7.65 -4.89
N LEU A 174 -3.88 8.67 -4.32
CA LEU A 174 -4.19 10.09 -4.52
C LEU A 174 -3.25 10.83 -5.46
N TRP A 175 -2.38 10.11 -6.19
CA TRP A 175 -1.39 10.73 -7.07
C TRP A 175 -2.00 11.74 -8.05
N CYS A 176 -1.22 12.76 -8.40
CA CYS A 176 -1.55 13.68 -9.49
C CYS A 176 -0.34 13.93 -10.39
N SER A 177 -0.62 14.39 -11.62
CA SER A 177 0.46 14.76 -12.54
C SER A 177 1.07 16.08 -12.08
N TRP A 178 2.40 16.15 -12.10
CA TRP A 178 3.10 17.40 -11.84
C TRP A 178 2.89 18.33 -13.05
N VAL A 179 1.98 19.29 -12.90
CA VAL A 179 1.75 20.34 -13.90
C VAL A 179 2.72 21.48 -13.58
N ASN A 180 3.46 21.97 -14.58
CA ASN A 180 4.45 23.03 -14.38
C ASN A 180 3.80 24.26 -13.74
N PHE A 181 4.14 24.55 -12.48
CA PHE A 181 3.79 25.80 -11.80
C PHE A 181 4.64 26.99 -12.25
N THR A 182 5.51 26.82 -13.25
CA THR A 182 6.27 27.92 -13.85
C THR A 182 5.47 28.48 -15.03
N SER A 183 4.49 29.30 -14.71
CA SER A 183 3.94 30.31 -15.64
C SER A 183 3.62 31.54 -14.81
N SER A 184 4.65 32.34 -14.53
CA SER A 184 4.65 33.79 -14.25
C SER A 184 6.11 34.23 -14.12
#